data_AF-A0A131YHD4-F1
#
_entry.id   AF-A0A131YHD4-F1
#
_cell.length_a   1.000
_cell.length_b   1.000
_cell.length_c   1.000
_cell.angle_alpha   90.00
_cell.angle_beta   90.00
_cell.angle_gamma   90.00
#
_symmetry.space_group_name_H-M   'P 1'
#
loop_
_entity.id
_entity.type
_entity.pdbx_description
1 polymer ?
#
loop_
_entity_poly.entity_id
_entity_poly.type
_entity_poly.pdbx_seq_one_letter_code
_entity_poly.pdbx_strand_id
1 'polypeptide(L)'
;MKSPLLLRTVSLVYLATAKVTSISPHFEPGGTGAALNIKQFVNTTDPIWTYNSTENTFILCKVDQTSDITEERYIFNRSYYAGYHNWTTLDGKGTFTSEDPASVDVVLKKDSTSGYTYSDKLLYTDNYTSCGIFFVKPMNGDANGWYEHRVKNSSITKRKDKGCTSFFKNMTTRGRKVFRPHCLHMLRIGNATYSRWELH
;
A
#
# COMPACT_ATOMS: atom_id res chain seq x y z
N MET A 1 68.94 19.12 45.20
CA MET A 1 67.66 18.71 45.82
C MET A 1 66.53 18.99 44.84
N LYS A 2 65.64 18.02 44.70
CA LYS A 2 64.64 17.84 43.63
C LYS A 2 63.72 19.06 43.45
N SER A 3 63.44 19.45 42.21
CA SER A 3 62.23 20.21 41.86
C SER A 3 61.77 19.78 40.45
N PRO A 4 60.45 19.59 40.22
CA PRO A 4 59.95 18.67 39.21
C PRO A 4 59.67 19.36 37.86
N LEU A 5 59.81 18.57 36.78
CA LEU A 5 59.25 18.88 35.47
C LEU A 5 57.74 19.08 35.58
N LEU A 6 57.27 20.32 35.37
CA LEU A 6 55.88 20.62 35.09
C LEU A 6 55.63 20.45 33.59
N LEU A 7 55.11 19.29 33.21
CA LEU A 7 54.62 18.99 31.87
C LEU A 7 53.34 19.84 31.64
N ARG A 8 53.45 20.95 30.90
CA ARG A 8 52.28 21.71 30.44
C ARG A 8 51.62 20.97 29.29
N THR A 9 50.58 20.17 29.59
CA THR A 9 49.68 19.64 28.56
C THR A 9 48.79 20.77 28.05
N VAL A 10 49.05 21.25 26.84
CA VAL A 10 48.13 22.14 26.12
C VAL A 10 47.01 21.28 25.53
N SER A 11 45.86 21.23 26.19
CA SER A 11 44.66 20.62 25.62
C SER A 11 44.05 21.58 24.59
N LEU A 12 44.30 21.32 23.30
CA LEU A 12 43.56 21.95 22.21
C LEU A 12 42.11 21.45 22.25
N VAL A 13 41.21 22.24 22.82
CA VAL A 13 39.77 22.02 22.72
C VAL A 13 39.36 22.45 21.30
N TYR A 14 39.29 21.48 20.39
CA TYR A 14 38.62 21.69 19.11
C TYR A 14 37.12 21.83 19.35
N LEU A 15 36.64 23.08 19.41
CA LEU A 15 35.23 23.38 19.25
C LEU A 15 34.89 23.15 17.77
N ALA A 16 34.56 21.91 17.41
CA ALA A 16 33.89 21.63 16.17
C ALA A 16 32.49 22.24 16.26
N THR A 17 32.34 23.46 15.74
CA THR A 17 31.02 24.00 15.43
C THR A 17 30.44 23.12 14.33
N ALA A 18 29.64 22.13 14.70
CA ALA A 18 28.78 21.45 13.74
C ALA A 18 27.81 22.52 13.24
N LYS A 19 28.08 23.07 12.04
CA LYS A 19 27.03 23.72 11.26
C LYS A 19 25.96 22.66 11.09
N VAL A 20 24.87 22.79 11.85
CA VAL A 20 23.64 22.05 11.60
C VAL A 20 23.12 22.58 10.27
N THR A 21 23.65 22.03 9.18
CA THR A 21 22.94 22.04 7.92
C THR A 21 21.66 21.27 8.19
N SER A 22 20.54 21.98 8.09
CA SER A 22 19.22 21.38 7.92
C SER A 22 19.28 20.49 6.68
N ILE A 23 19.71 19.24 6.88
CA ILE A 23 19.54 18.19 5.91
C ILE A 23 18.07 17.83 6.05
N SER A 24 17.22 18.53 5.30
CA SER A 24 15.94 17.95 4.92
C SER A 24 16.26 16.56 4.36
N PRO A 25 15.70 15.47 4.91
CA PRO A 25 15.95 14.16 4.34
C PRO A 25 15.44 14.22 2.90
N HIS A 26 16.37 14.30 1.95
CA HIS A 26 16.09 14.00 0.56
C HIS A 26 15.58 12.57 0.56
N PHE A 27 14.27 12.44 0.41
CA PHE A 27 13.61 11.17 0.22
C PHE A 27 14.01 10.72 -1.19
N GLU A 28 15.11 9.98 -1.28
CA GLU A 28 15.41 9.16 -2.43
C GLU A 28 14.22 8.18 -2.59
N PRO A 29 13.43 8.29 -3.67
CA PRO A 29 12.38 7.32 -3.94
C PRO A 29 13.07 5.97 -4.11
N GLY A 30 12.91 5.10 -3.11
CA GLY A 30 13.42 3.74 -3.15
C GLY A 30 12.73 2.96 -4.28
N GLY A 31 13.34 3.05 -5.46
CA GLY A 31 12.95 2.49 -6.73
C GLY A 31 13.86 3.09 -7.80
N THR A 32 15.18 2.91 -7.65
CA THR A 32 16.16 3.36 -8.64
C THR A 32 15.92 2.64 -9.96
N GLY A 33 15.29 3.33 -10.92
CA GLY A 33 15.39 3.06 -12.36
C GLY A 33 14.25 2.30 -13.05
N ALA A 34 13.33 1.65 -12.33
CA ALA A 34 12.16 1.02 -12.96
C ALA A 34 10.95 1.96 -12.90
N ALA A 35 10.40 2.34 -14.06
CA ALA A 35 9.11 3.02 -14.11
C ALA A 35 8.05 2.18 -13.38
N LEU A 36 7.31 2.80 -12.46
CA LEU A 36 6.25 2.12 -11.71
C LEU A 36 5.25 1.51 -12.69
N ASN A 37 4.94 0.22 -12.49
CA ASN A 37 4.04 -0.51 -13.34
C ASN A 37 2.99 -1.24 -12.50
N ILE A 38 1.76 -0.73 -12.54
CA ILE A 38 0.66 -1.27 -11.75
C ILE A 38 0.24 -2.67 -12.24
N LYS A 39 0.33 -2.94 -13.54
CA LYS A 39 0.05 -4.26 -14.12
C LYS A 39 1.00 -5.31 -13.54
N GLN A 40 2.28 -5.02 -13.42
CA GLN A 40 3.25 -5.93 -12.78
C GLN A 40 2.92 -6.18 -11.30
N PHE A 41 2.41 -5.16 -10.58
CA PHE A 41 2.03 -5.32 -9.19
C PHE A 41 0.84 -6.26 -9.01
N VAL A 42 -0.23 -6.06 -9.79
CA VAL A 42 -1.48 -6.83 -9.69
C VAL A 42 -1.45 -8.18 -10.41
N ASN A 43 -0.45 -8.43 -11.26
CA ASN A 43 -0.22 -9.72 -11.89
C ASN A 43 0.31 -10.75 -10.86
N THR A 44 -0.59 -11.28 -10.04
CA THR A 44 -0.28 -12.27 -9.02
C THR A 44 -1.52 -13.06 -8.66
N THR A 45 -1.32 -14.31 -8.23
CA THR A 45 -2.35 -15.13 -7.60
C THR A 45 -2.39 -14.94 -6.08
N ASP A 46 -1.45 -14.19 -5.51
CA ASP A 46 -1.36 -13.94 -4.07
C ASP A 46 -2.35 -12.83 -3.67
N PRO A 47 -3.29 -13.07 -2.74
CA PRO A 47 -4.27 -12.06 -2.36
C PRO A 47 -3.62 -10.75 -1.93
N ILE A 48 -4.15 -9.63 -2.41
CA ILE A 48 -3.61 -8.31 -2.14
C ILE A 48 -4.46 -7.65 -1.06
N TRP A 49 -3.90 -7.49 0.13
CA TRP A 49 -4.59 -6.89 1.27
C TRP A 49 -4.35 -5.39 1.35
N THR A 50 -5.40 -4.60 1.59
CA THR A 50 -5.22 -3.24 2.10
C THR A 50 -4.79 -3.32 3.55
N TYR A 51 -3.52 -2.98 3.83
CA TYR A 51 -2.93 -3.03 5.16
C TYR A 51 -3.30 -1.79 5.98
N ASN A 52 -3.06 -0.60 5.41
CA ASN A 52 -3.50 0.68 5.95
C ASN A 52 -4.25 1.48 4.88
N SER A 53 -5.16 2.35 5.30
CA SER A 53 -5.85 3.27 4.40
C SER A 53 -6.11 4.60 5.09
N THR A 54 -6.12 5.68 4.30
CA THR A 54 -6.60 7.01 4.73
C THR A 54 -8.06 7.25 4.36
N GLU A 55 -8.71 6.27 3.75
CA GLU A 55 -10.13 6.32 3.40
C GLU A 55 -11.00 6.49 4.65
N ASN A 56 -11.94 7.43 4.60
CA ASN A 56 -12.88 7.71 5.69
C ASN A 56 -14.07 6.74 5.68
N THR A 57 -13.79 5.46 5.94
CA THR A 57 -14.80 4.37 5.98
C THR A 57 -14.58 3.45 7.18
N PHE A 58 -15.55 2.59 7.46
CA PHE A 58 -15.43 1.51 8.45
C PHE A 58 -15.06 0.15 7.83
N ILE A 59 -14.51 0.16 6.62
CA ILE A 59 -14.13 -1.05 5.90
C ILE A 59 -12.89 -1.71 6.54
N LEU A 60 -12.99 -2.98 6.88
CA LEU A 60 -11.91 -3.82 7.41
C LEU A 60 -11.70 -5.02 6.50
N CYS A 61 -10.54 -5.67 6.61
CA CYS A 61 -10.23 -6.89 5.87
C CYS A 61 -10.49 -6.77 4.36
N LYS A 62 -10.16 -5.60 3.78
CA LYS A 62 -10.27 -5.36 2.34
C LYS A 62 -9.16 -6.13 1.61
N VAL A 63 -9.55 -6.97 0.67
CA VAL A 63 -8.67 -7.85 -0.10
C VAL A 63 -9.13 -7.94 -1.55
N ASP A 64 -8.15 -7.93 -2.45
CA ASP A 64 -8.34 -8.17 -3.87
C ASP A 64 -7.75 -9.53 -4.23
N GLN A 65 -8.51 -10.31 -5.00
CA GLN A 65 -8.08 -11.57 -5.57
C GLN A 65 -8.21 -11.52 -7.09
N THR A 66 -7.07 -11.49 -7.77
CA THR A 66 -6.98 -11.57 -9.23
C THR A 66 -7.58 -12.87 -9.74
N SER A 67 -8.51 -12.77 -10.70
CA SER A 67 -9.04 -13.93 -11.43
C SER A 67 -8.43 -14.05 -12.82
N ASP A 68 -8.25 -12.94 -13.52
CA ASP A 68 -7.69 -12.93 -14.88
C ASP A 68 -6.97 -11.60 -15.18
N ILE A 69 -5.95 -11.64 -16.02
CA ILE A 69 -5.20 -10.45 -16.43
C ILE A 69 -4.70 -10.58 -17.86
N THR A 70 -4.85 -9.50 -18.62
CA THR A 70 -4.34 -9.37 -19.98
C THR A 70 -3.58 -8.05 -20.12
N GLU A 71 -3.15 -7.73 -21.33
CA GLU A 71 -2.49 -6.45 -21.60
C GLU A 71 -3.38 -5.23 -21.36
N GLU A 72 -4.70 -5.37 -21.51
CA GLU A 72 -5.64 -4.23 -21.44
C GLU A 72 -6.48 -4.23 -20.16
N ARG A 73 -6.69 -5.41 -19.55
CA ARG A 73 -7.65 -5.56 -18.45
C ARG A 73 -7.13 -6.43 -17.32
N TYR A 74 -7.64 -6.17 -16.14
CA TYR A 74 -7.40 -6.90 -14.90
C TYR A 74 -8.74 -7.19 -14.23
N ILE A 75 -9.11 -8.47 -14.10
CA ILE A 75 -10.36 -8.91 -13.47
C ILE A 75 -10.03 -9.48 -12.09
N PHE A 76 -10.82 -9.09 -11.11
CA PHE A 76 -10.58 -9.48 -9.73
C PHE A 76 -11.86 -9.43 -8.91
N ASN A 77 -11.86 -10.16 -7.80
CA ASN A 77 -12.89 -10.05 -6.77
C ASN A 77 -12.35 -9.19 -5.63
N ARG A 78 -13.10 -8.17 -5.24
CA ARG A 78 -12.80 -7.36 -4.05
C ARG A 78 -13.73 -7.75 -2.94
N SER A 79 -13.16 -8.27 -1.85
CA SER A 79 -13.92 -8.60 -0.66
C SER A 79 -13.54 -7.72 0.53
N TYR A 80 -14.50 -7.47 1.41
CA TYR A 80 -14.27 -6.71 2.63
C TYR A 80 -15.36 -6.92 3.68
N TYR A 81 -15.09 -6.40 4.88
CA TYR A 81 -15.97 -6.40 6.03
C TYR A 81 -16.35 -4.95 6.37
N ALA A 82 -17.63 -4.59 6.34
CA ALA A 82 -18.07 -3.23 6.65
C ALA A 82 -18.68 -3.16 8.06
N GLY A 83 -18.14 -2.33 8.96
CA GLY A 83 -18.82 -1.97 10.21
C GLY A 83 -19.15 -3.13 11.16
N TYR A 84 -18.36 -4.20 11.15
CA TYR A 84 -18.64 -5.46 11.85
C TYR A 84 -19.82 -6.30 11.31
N HIS A 85 -20.29 -6.04 10.09
CA HIS A 85 -21.33 -6.79 9.37
C HIS A 85 -20.75 -7.74 8.32
N ASN A 86 -21.61 -8.50 7.62
CA ASN A 86 -21.28 -9.56 6.66
C ASN A 86 -20.15 -9.25 5.66
N TRP A 87 -19.38 -10.30 5.37
CA TRP A 87 -18.43 -10.36 4.26
C TRP A 87 -19.14 -10.02 2.94
N THR A 88 -18.65 -9.00 2.26
CA THR A 88 -19.17 -8.57 0.96
C THR A 88 -18.10 -8.80 -0.09
N THR A 89 -18.49 -9.34 -1.25
CA THR A 89 -17.63 -9.49 -2.43
C THR A 89 -18.23 -8.69 -3.57
N LEU A 90 -17.39 -7.96 -4.28
CA LEU A 90 -17.72 -7.17 -5.47
C LEU A 90 -16.88 -7.66 -6.65
N ASP A 91 -17.48 -7.63 -7.84
CA ASP A 91 -16.78 -7.91 -9.09
C ASP A 91 -16.00 -6.66 -9.52
N GLY A 92 -14.71 -6.82 -9.76
CA GLY A 92 -13.79 -5.76 -10.13
C GLY A 92 -13.25 -5.93 -11.55
N LYS A 93 -13.24 -4.83 -12.29
CA LYS A 93 -12.54 -4.71 -13.58
C LYS A 93 -11.66 -3.47 -13.58
N GLY A 94 -10.36 -3.68 -13.70
CA GLY A 94 -9.36 -2.67 -14.04
C GLY A 94 -9.13 -2.60 -15.55
N THR A 95 -8.97 -1.40 -16.09
CA THR A 95 -8.56 -1.14 -17.48
C THR A 95 -7.26 -0.36 -17.45
N PHE A 96 -6.21 -0.93 -18.04
CA PHE A 96 -4.91 -0.29 -18.12
C PHE A 96 -4.92 0.74 -19.25
N THR A 97 -4.26 1.88 -19.04
CA THR A 97 -4.00 2.84 -20.11
C THR A 97 -2.54 2.73 -20.54
N SER A 98 -2.26 2.91 -21.83
CA SER A 98 -0.89 2.93 -22.35
C SER A 98 -0.14 4.22 -21.97
N GLU A 99 -0.88 5.27 -21.60
CA GLU A 99 -0.34 6.60 -21.28
C GLU A 99 0.36 6.66 -19.91
N ASP A 100 -0.16 5.95 -18.90
CA ASP A 100 0.42 5.93 -17.56
C ASP A 100 0.48 4.49 -17.01
N PRO A 101 1.62 3.78 -17.13
CA PRO A 101 1.75 2.40 -16.66
C PRO A 101 1.61 2.27 -15.14
N ALA A 102 1.64 3.36 -14.39
CA ALA A 102 1.40 3.36 -12.95
C ALA A 102 -0.09 3.48 -12.59
N SER A 103 -0.99 3.70 -13.57
CA SER A 103 -2.41 3.95 -13.33
C SER A 103 -3.33 2.88 -13.94
N VAL A 104 -4.48 2.66 -13.30
CA VAL A 104 -5.54 1.77 -13.80
C VAL A 104 -6.90 2.36 -13.42
N ASP A 105 -7.83 2.38 -14.38
CA ASP A 105 -9.21 2.77 -14.10
C ASP A 105 -10.01 1.55 -13.68
N VAL A 106 -10.71 1.64 -12.56
CA VAL A 106 -11.38 0.52 -11.92
C VAL A 106 -12.87 0.75 -11.84
N VAL A 107 -13.62 -0.29 -12.17
CA VAL A 107 -15.06 -0.41 -11.95
C VAL A 107 -15.29 -1.56 -10.97
N LEU A 108 -15.96 -1.28 -9.84
CA LEU A 108 -16.49 -2.29 -8.92
C LEU A 108 -18.00 -2.37 -9.10
N LYS A 109 -18.53 -3.59 -9.16
CA LYS A 109 -19.97 -3.85 -9.26
C LYS A 109 -20.43 -4.76 -8.14
N LYS A 110 -21.58 -4.43 -7.54
CA LYS A 110 -22.28 -5.34 -6.62
C LYS A 110 -23.35 -6.14 -7.35
N ASP A 111 -24.00 -5.52 -8.32
CA ASP A 111 -25.02 -6.08 -9.19
C ASP A 111 -25.00 -5.35 -10.54
N SER A 112 -25.97 -5.63 -11.41
CA SER A 112 -26.06 -5.04 -12.74
C SER A 112 -26.39 -3.54 -12.76
N THR A 113 -26.84 -2.96 -11.64
CA THR A 113 -27.36 -1.58 -11.57
C THR A 113 -26.52 -0.65 -10.69
N SER A 114 -25.70 -1.20 -9.78
CA SER A 114 -24.86 -0.45 -8.86
C SER A 114 -23.37 -0.67 -9.12
N GLY A 115 -22.65 0.44 -9.35
CA GLY A 115 -21.22 0.43 -9.61
C GLY A 115 -20.49 1.62 -8.99
N TYR A 116 -19.22 1.40 -8.66
CA TYR A 116 -18.31 2.42 -8.15
C TYR A 116 -17.07 2.50 -9.03
N THR A 117 -16.74 3.70 -9.49
CA THR A 117 -15.62 3.95 -10.42
C THR A 117 -14.58 4.89 -9.82
N TYR A 118 -13.31 4.52 -9.99
CA TYR A 118 -12.17 5.27 -9.48
C TYR A 118 -10.91 4.93 -10.28
N SER A 119 -9.90 5.79 -10.23
CA SER A 119 -8.56 5.48 -10.71
C SER A 119 -7.64 5.12 -9.54
N ASP A 120 -6.84 4.08 -9.74
CA ASP A 120 -5.76 3.67 -8.84
C ASP A 120 -4.43 4.07 -9.48
N LYS A 121 -3.60 4.82 -8.75
CA LYS A 121 -2.24 5.16 -9.17
C LYS A 121 -1.21 4.61 -8.19
N LEU A 122 -0.30 3.77 -8.67
CA LEU A 122 0.84 3.26 -7.91
C LEU A 122 1.87 4.39 -7.74
N LEU A 123 2.15 4.76 -6.50
CA LEU A 123 3.10 5.81 -6.13
C LEU A 123 4.45 5.26 -5.66
N TYR A 124 4.46 4.02 -5.18
CA TYR A 124 5.63 3.36 -4.64
C TYR A 124 5.41 1.87 -4.63
N THR A 125 6.45 1.09 -4.90
CA THR A 125 6.49 -0.33 -4.59
C THR A 125 7.91 -0.70 -4.19
N ASP A 126 8.06 -1.78 -3.42
CA ASP A 126 9.38 -2.30 -3.13
C ASP A 126 9.97 -3.06 -4.33
N ASN A 127 11.24 -3.43 -4.24
CA ASN A 127 11.95 -4.15 -5.31
C ASN A 127 11.38 -5.54 -5.63
N TYR A 128 10.47 -6.06 -4.82
CA TYR A 128 9.87 -7.39 -4.97
C TYR A 128 8.40 -7.32 -5.34
N THR A 129 7.85 -6.12 -5.57
CA THR A 129 6.42 -5.86 -5.71
C THR A 129 5.57 -6.44 -4.57
N SER A 130 6.16 -6.58 -3.38
CA SER A 130 5.57 -7.28 -2.23
C SER A 130 4.56 -6.40 -1.48
N CYS A 131 4.77 -5.09 -1.55
CA CYS A 131 3.85 -4.06 -1.11
C CYS A 131 3.86 -2.87 -2.08
N GLY A 132 2.78 -2.09 -2.06
CA GLY A 132 2.65 -0.90 -2.89
C GLY A 132 1.84 0.18 -2.18
N ILE A 133 2.14 1.43 -2.51
CA ILE A 133 1.37 2.58 -2.06
C ILE A 133 0.57 3.12 -3.23
N PHE A 134 -0.73 3.21 -3.04
CA PHE A 134 -1.69 3.61 -4.06
C PHE A 134 -2.33 4.93 -3.67
N PHE A 135 -2.55 5.79 -4.64
CA PHE A 135 -3.52 6.88 -4.54
C PHE A 135 -4.77 6.47 -5.30
N VAL A 136 -5.90 6.50 -4.60
CA VAL A 136 -7.21 6.13 -5.10
C VAL A 136 -8.01 7.42 -5.31
N LYS A 137 -8.48 7.66 -6.53
CA LYS A 137 -9.25 8.85 -6.87
C LYS A 137 -10.63 8.47 -7.43
N PRO A 138 -11.73 8.80 -6.73
CA PRO A 138 -13.08 8.63 -7.28
C PRO A 138 -13.21 9.35 -8.62
N MET A 139 -13.84 8.70 -9.61
CA MET A 139 -14.11 9.33 -10.91
C MET A 139 -15.44 10.09 -10.93
N ASN A 140 -16.35 9.74 -10.02
CA ASN A 140 -17.66 10.38 -9.91
C ASN A 140 -17.67 11.37 -8.72
N GLY A 141 -17.84 12.66 -9.03
CA GLY A 141 -18.00 13.74 -8.04
C GLY A 141 -16.68 14.36 -7.51
N ASP A 142 -16.80 15.36 -6.64
CA ASP A 142 -15.67 16.11 -6.06
C ASP A 142 -15.04 15.44 -4.83
N ALA A 143 -15.21 14.12 -4.69
CA ALA A 143 -14.69 13.41 -3.53
C ALA A 143 -13.16 13.39 -3.53
N ASN A 144 -12.57 13.79 -2.40
CA ASN A 144 -11.12 13.73 -2.21
C ASN A 144 -10.62 12.28 -2.32
N GLY A 145 -9.50 12.11 -3.01
CA GLY A 145 -8.82 10.81 -3.06
C GLY A 145 -8.20 10.42 -1.72
N TRP A 146 -7.77 9.17 -1.61
CA TRP A 146 -7.12 8.62 -0.41
C TRP A 146 -5.93 7.74 -0.78
N TYR A 147 -5.12 7.42 0.22
CA TYR A 147 -3.97 6.54 0.06
C TYR A 147 -4.25 5.16 0.63
N GLU A 148 -3.76 4.13 -0.05
CA GLU A 148 -3.79 2.75 0.41
C GLU A 148 -2.39 2.15 0.42
N HIS A 149 -2.04 1.54 1.54
CA HIS A 149 -0.89 0.66 1.65
C HIS A 149 -1.37 -0.76 1.39
N ARG A 150 -1.07 -1.31 0.20
CA ARG A 150 -1.46 -2.67 -0.19
C ARG A 150 -0.28 -3.63 -0.06
N VAL A 151 -0.53 -4.84 0.40
CA VAL A 151 0.49 -5.85 0.70
C VAL A 151 0.03 -7.21 0.20
N LYS A 152 0.90 -7.91 -0.54
CA LYS A 152 0.65 -9.29 -0.97
C LYS A 152 0.62 -10.22 0.24
N ASN A 153 -0.33 -11.14 0.27
CA ASN A 153 -0.65 -11.96 1.44
C ASN A 153 0.56 -12.77 1.94
N SER A 154 1.38 -13.32 1.03
CA SER A 154 2.64 -14.01 1.35
C SER A 154 3.66 -13.14 2.10
N SER A 155 3.55 -11.82 2.01
CA SER A 155 4.49 -10.85 2.56
C SER A 155 4.07 -10.27 3.92
N ILE A 156 2.82 -10.48 4.34
CA ILE A 156 2.25 -9.94 5.59
C ILE A 156 3.07 -10.33 6.83
N THR A 157 3.55 -11.57 6.89
CA THR A 157 4.34 -12.08 8.02
C THR A 157 5.85 -12.11 7.72
N LYS A 158 6.22 -12.25 6.44
CA LYS A 158 7.60 -12.48 6.00
C LYS A 158 8.42 -11.20 5.88
N ARG A 159 7.77 -10.06 5.64
CA ARG A 159 8.42 -8.77 5.48
C ARG A 159 7.57 -7.70 6.16
N LYS A 160 8.02 -7.25 7.33
CA LYS A 160 7.80 -5.85 7.68
C LYS A 160 8.70 -5.02 6.76
N ASP A 161 8.42 -4.99 5.46
CA ASP A 161 9.17 -4.12 4.59
C ASP A 161 8.92 -2.69 5.08
N LYS A 162 10.00 -2.10 5.57
CA LYS A 162 9.99 -0.75 6.10
C LYS A 162 9.76 0.24 4.97
N GLY A 163 9.99 -0.10 3.70
CA GLY A 163 9.80 0.77 2.54
C GLY A 163 8.39 1.33 2.45
N CYS A 164 7.41 0.50 2.09
CA CYS A 164 6.01 0.95 1.95
C CYS A 164 5.45 1.51 3.28
N THR A 165 5.78 0.89 4.41
CA THR A 165 5.31 1.37 5.72
C THR A 165 5.84 2.77 6.04
N SER A 166 7.12 3.04 5.75
CA SER A 166 7.73 4.37 5.97
C SER A 166 7.19 5.38 4.96
N PHE A 167 7.08 5.00 3.68
CA PHE A 167 6.51 5.84 2.63
C PHE A 167 5.10 6.30 3.02
N PHE A 168 4.23 5.36 3.43
CA PHE A 168 2.87 5.67 3.85
C PHE A 168 2.83 6.63 5.05
N LYS A 169 3.65 6.38 6.08
CA LYS A 169 3.72 7.24 7.28
C LYS A 169 4.24 8.64 6.98
N ASN A 170 5.14 8.78 6.02
CA ASN A 170 5.69 10.08 5.63
C ASN A 170 4.67 10.92 4.85
N MET A 171 3.79 10.28 4.07
CA MET A 171 2.76 11.01 3.31
C MET A 171 1.59 11.49 4.15
N THR A 172 1.26 10.80 5.24
CA THR A 172 0.08 11.12 6.04
C THR A 172 0.24 10.71 7.50
N THR A 173 -0.17 11.62 8.39
CA THR A 173 -0.37 11.33 9.81
C THR A 173 -1.75 10.71 10.08
N ARG A 174 -2.65 10.75 9.09
CA ARG A 174 -4.03 10.28 9.17
C ARG A 174 -4.18 9.01 8.35
N GLY A 175 -4.18 7.87 9.02
CA GLY A 175 -4.41 6.57 8.40
C GLY A 175 -4.78 5.53 9.44
N ARG A 176 -5.63 4.58 9.05
CA ARG A 176 -6.10 3.50 9.93
C ARG A 176 -5.64 2.15 9.41
N LYS A 177 -5.49 1.22 10.34
CA LYS A 177 -5.19 -0.17 10.02
C LYS A 177 -6.45 -0.88 9.51
N VAL A 178 -6.39 -1.38 8.28
CA VAL A 178 -7.48 -2.11 7.62
C VAL A 178 -7.29 -3.62 7.79
N PHE A 179 -6.05 -4.09 7.69
CA PHE A 179 -5.70 -5.51 7.89
C PHE A 179 -5.42 -5.83 9.36
N ARG A 180 -6.01 -6.92 9.85
CA ARG A 180 -5.71 -7.54 11.14
C ARG A 180 -5.52 -9.05 10.95
N PRO A 181 -4.80 -9.76 11.85
CA PRO A 181 -4.55 -11.19 11.68
C PRO A 181 -5.82 -12.04 11.45
N HIS A 182 -6.95 -11.69 12.08
CA HIS A 182 -8.23 -12.40 11.88
C HIS A 182 -8.78 -12.29 10.45
N CYS A 183 -8.34 -11.31 9.65
CA CYS A 183 -8.77 -11.17 8.26
C CYS A 183 -8.42 -12.41 7.42
N LEU A 184 -7.32 -13.10 7.75
CA LEU A 184 -6.96 -14.36 7.09
C LEU A 184 -8.01 -15.45 7.31
N HIS A 185 -8.64 -15.47 8.50
CA HIS A 185 -9.75 -16.38 8.78
C HIS A 185 -11.02 -15.97 8.04
N MET A 186 -11.31 -14.66 8.00
CA MET A 186 -12.47 -14.13 7.28
C MET A 186 -12.43 -14.45 5.78
N LEU A 187 -11.26 -14.36 5.14
CA LEU A 187 -11.07 -14.73 3.74
C LEU A 187 -11.46 -16.20 3.48
N ARG A 188 -11.07 -17.11 4.38
CA ARG A 188 -11.39 -18.54 4.25
C ARG A 188 -12.89 -18.78 4.31
N ILE A 189 -13.59 -18.12 5.24
CA ILE A 189 -15.05 -18.21 5.37
C ILE A 189 -15.72 -17.61 4.12
N GLY A 190 -15.30 -16.42 3.72
CA GLY A 190 -15.83 -15.71 2.56
C GLY A 190 -15.76 -16.54 1.28
N ASN A 191 -14.58 -17.13 1.00
CA ASN A 191 -14.40 -17.98 -0.18
C ASN A 191 -15.28 -19.23 -0.14
N ALA A 192 -15.41 -19.90 1.02
CA ALA A 192 -16.27 -21.05 1.17
C ALA A 192 -17.77 -20.71 0.95
N THR A 193 -18.20 -19.52 1.38
CA THR A 193 -19.56 -19.06 1.12
C THR A 193 -19.77 -18.68 -0.35
N TYR A 194 -18.82 -17.96 -0.96
CA TYR A 194 -18.93 -17.51 -2.35
C TYR A 194 -19.00 -18.69 -3.34
N SER A 195 -18.12 -19.69 -3.20
CA SER A 195 -18.15 -20.89 -4.05
C SER A 195 -19.44 -21.70 -3.93
N ARG A 196 -20.18 -21.58 -2.83
CA ARG A 196 -21.50 -22.23 -2.68
C ARG A 196 -22.58 -21.52 -3.52
N TRP A 197 -22.46 -20.21 -3.69
CA TRP A 197 -23.44 -19.42 -4.45
C TRP A 197 -23.25 -19.51 -5.96
N GLU A 198 -22.04 -19.82 -6.45
CA GLU A 198 -21.78 -20.03 -7.89
C GLU A 198 -22.28 -21.39 -8.43
N LEU A 199 -22.75 -22.29 -7.55
CA LEU A 199 -23.25 -23.62 -7.93
C LEU A 199 -24.78 -23.69 -8.10
N HIS A 200 -25.47 -22.55 -8.01
CA HIS A 200 -26.93 -22.42 -8.14
C HIS A 200 -27.29 -21.34 -9.16
#